data_AF-A0A3A6T637-F1
#
_entry.id   AF-A0A3A6T637-F1
#
_cell.length_a   1.000
_cell.length_b   1.000
_cell.length_c   1.000
_cell.angle_alpha   90.00
_cell.angle_beta   90.00
_cell.angle_gamma   90.00
#
_symmetry.space_group_name_H-M   'P 1'
#
loop_
_entity.id
_entity.type
_entity.pdbx_description
1 polymer ?
#
loop_
_entity_poly.entity_id
_entity_poly.type
_entity_poly.pdbx_seq_one_letter_code
_entity_poly.pdbx_strand_id
1 'polypeptide(L)'
;MVFTLKRWGLLHGYVDIVEQSEMSTARVTIDPQYLNDEIEQKGRVVLHGLNFAFNKSELLPSSTASLTAITEYLELHPKQQFYVVGHTDNVGT
;
A
#
# COMPACT_ATOMS: atom_id res chain seq x y z
N MET A 1 -16.81 -5.34 0.15
CA MET A 1 -18.15 -4.83 0.52
C MET A 1 -18.66 -5.67 1.67
N VAL A 2 -19.02 -5.07 2.80
CA VAL A 2 -19.56 -5.80 3.98
C VAL A 2 -21.04 -5.48 4.09
N PHE A 3 -21.89 -6.51 4.12
CA PHE A 3 -23.31 -6.37 4.45
C PHE A 3 -23.53 -6.83 5.89
N THR A 4 -24.13 -5.97 6.71
CA THR A 4 -24.55 -6.30 8.07
C THR A 4 -26.06 -6.39 8.12
N LEU A 5 -26.60 -7.59 8.32
CA LEU A 5 -28.02 -7.81 8.56
C LEU A 5 -28.25 -8.00 10.06
N LYS A 6 -28.86 -7.01 10.72
CA LYS A 6 -29.14 -7.06 12.18
C LYS A 6 -30.64 -7.11 12.42
N ARG A 7 -31.15 -8.24 12.91
CA ARG A 7 -32.54 -8.39 13.38
C ARG A 7 -32.57 -8.38 14.92
N TRP A 8 -33.54 -7.67 15.50
CA TRP A 8 -33.70 -7.55 16.97
C TRP A 8 -34.68 -8.59 17.50
N GLY A 9 -34.28 -9.31 18.56
CA GLY A 9 -35.18 -10.09 19.43
C GLY A 9 -34.70 -11.50 19.78
N LEU A 10 -34.33 -11.67 21.06
CA LEU A 10 -34.19 -12.91 21.86
C LEU A 10 -33.10 -13.96 21.51
N LEU A 11 -32.36 -14.30 22.59
CA LEU A 11 -31.34 -15.36 22.77
C LEU A 11 -30.00 -15.15 22.03
N HIS A 12 -28.99 -14.75 22.79
CA HIS A 12 -27.64 -14.45 22.30
C HIS A 12 -26.86 -15.72 21.96
N GLY A 13 -26.82 -16.06 20.67
CA GLY A 13 -25.71 -16.79 20.07
C GLY A 13 -25.01 -15.85 19.09
N TYR A 14 -23.72 -15.58 19.29
CA TYR A 14 -22.91 -14.86 18.33
C TYR A 14 -22.26 -15.87 17.40
N VAL A 15 -22.60 -15.80 16.12
CA VAL A 15 -21.91 -16.51 15.05
C VAL A 15 -21.14 -15.46 14.27
N ASP A 16 -19.82 -15.50 14.39
CA ASP A 16 -18.91 -14.67 13.61
C ASP A 16 -18.38 -15.55 12.46
N ILE A 17 -18.81 -15.25 11.24
CA ILE A 17 -18.34 -15.96 10.04
C ILE A 17 -17.24 -15.10 9.44
N VAL A 18 -16.00 -15.46 9.77
CA VAL A 18 -14.82 -14.87 9.15
C VAL A 18 -14.49 -15.70 7.91
N GLU A 19 -14.91 -15.21 6.75
CA GLU A 19 -14.56 -15.81 5.47
C GLU A 19 -13.18 -15.30 5.05
N GLN A 20 -12.21 -16.21 4.95
CA GLN A 20 -10.85 -15.88 4.57
C GLN A 20 -10.78 -15.69 3.05
N SER A 21 -10.79 -14.44 2.60
CA SER A 21 -10.49 -14.11 1.20
C SER A 21 -9.01 -14.30 0.93
N GLU A 22 -8.66 -14.95 -0.20
CA GLU A 22 -7.27 -15.01 -0.64
C GLU A 22 -6.68 -13.60 -0.75
N MET A 23 -5.52 -13.40 -0.15
CA MET A 23 -4.79 -12.14 -0.25
C MET A 23 -4.39 -11.98 -1.72
N SER A 24 -5.02 -11.03 -2.43
CA SER A 24 -4.68 -10.76 -3.83
C SER A 24 -3.23 -10.30 -3.91
N THR A 25 -2.33 -11.25 -4.20
CA THR A 25 -0.91 -11.02 -4.44
C THR A 25 -0.66 -10.26 -5.75
N ALA A 26 -1.70 -10.08 -6.57
CA ALA A 26 -1.65 -9.35 -7.82
C ALA A 26 -1.63 -7.81 -7.66
N ARG A 27 -1.77 -7.28 -6.44
CA ARG A 27 -1.67 -5.83 -6.17
C ARG A 27 -0.26 -5.33 -5.83
N VAL A 28 0.78 -6.15 -6.00
CA VAL A 28 2.16 -5.78 -5.64
C VAL A 28 2.86 -4.94 -6.74
N THR A 29 2.18 -4.63 -7.83
CA THR A 29 2.70 -3.69 -8.83
C THR A 29 2.22 -2.28 -8.47
N ILE A 30 3.14 -1.38 -8.15
CA ILE A 30 2.82 0.05 -8.02
C ILE A 30 2.48 0.57 -9.42
N ASP A 31 1.31 1.18 -9.54
CA ASP A 31 0.91 1.98 -10.70
C ASP A 31 0.33 3.33 -10.24
N PRO A 32 0.21 4.33 -11.14
CA PRO A 32 -0.30 5.66 -10.78
C PRO A 32 -1.73 5.65 -10.21
N GLN A 33 -2.58 4.72 -10.63
CA GLN A 33 -3.96 4.61 -10.14
C GLN A 33 -3.96 4.16 -8.67
N TYR A 34 -3.17 3.14 -8.35
CA TYR A 34 -2.98 2.66 -6.98
C TYR A 34 -2.43 3.76 -6.06
N LEU A 35 -1.44 4.52 -6.55
CA LEU A 35 -0.90 5.66 -5.79
C LEU A 35 -1.98 6.69 -5.50
N ASN A 36 -2.80 7.07 -6.50
CA ASN A 36 -3.88 8.01 -6.32
C ASN A 36 -4.91 7.52 -5.30
N ASP A 37 -5.39 6.30 -5.47
CA ASP A 37 -6.43 5.71 -4.62
C ASP A 37 -5.99 5.64 -3.15
N GLU A 38 -4.75 5.19 -2.89
CA GLU A 38 -4.22 5.10 -1.52
C GLU A 38 -3.99 6.47 -0.90
N ILE A 39 -3.45 7.43 -1.66
CA ILE A 39 -3.21 8.79 -1.18
C ILE A 39 -4.54 9.51 -0.88
N GLU A 40 -5.53 9.41 -1.75
CA GLU A 40 -6.85 10.02 -1.53
C GLU A 40 -7.58 9.39 -0.34
N GLN A 41 -7.51 8.07 -0.18
CA GLN A 41 -8.24 7.38 0.89
C GLN A 41 -7.56 7.46 2.25
N LYS A 42 -6.22 7.40 2.29
CA LYS A 42 -5.45 7.24 3.53
C LYS A 42 -4.52 8.41 3.85
N GLY A 43 -4.38 9.36 2.93
CA GLY A 43 -3.42 10.47 3.03
C GLY A 43 -1.95 10.05 2.92
N ARG A 44 -1.68 8.77 2.62
CA ARG A 44 -0.34 8.19 2.47
C ARG A 44 -0.41 6.89 1.67
N VAL A 45 0.72 6.50 1.10
CA VAL A 45 0.88 5.21 0.42
C VAL A 45 2.20 4.57 0.85
N VAL A 46 2.22 3.23 0.94
CA VAL A 46 3.45 2.47 1.18
C VAL A 46 4.03 2.05 -0.16
N LEU A 47 5.29 2.41 -0.40
CA LEU A 47 5.98 2.12 -1.64
C LEU A 47 6.71 0.78 -1.54
N HIS A 48 6.21 -0.22 -2.27
CA HIS A 48 6.87 -1.50 -2.49
C HIS A 48 7.78 -1.52 -3.74
N GLY A 49 8.72 -2.46 -3.78
CA GLY A 49 9.61 -2.63 -4.94
C GLY A 49 10.76 -1.61 -5.04
N LEU A 50 10.97 -0.78 -4.02
CA LEU A 50 12.18 0.05 -3.90
C LEU A 50 13.24 -0.72 -3.11
N ASN A 51 14.16 -1.36 -3.83
CA ASN A 51 15.25 -2.13 -3.24
C ASN A 51 16.54 -1.31 -3.26
N PHE A 52 17.24 -1.31 -2.13
CA PHE A 52 18.53 -0.64 -1.95
C PHE A 52 19.67 -1.65 -1.85
N ALA A 53 20.85 -1.26 -2.30
CA ALA A 53 22.07 -2.03 -2.05
C ALA A 53 22.34 -2.09 -0.53
N PHE A 54 22.84 -3.23 -0.06
CA PHE A 54 23.08 -3.45 1.37
C PHE A 54 23.99 -2.36 1.96
N ASN A 55 23.54 -1.78 3.09
CA ASN A 55 24.23 -0.70 3.80
C ASN A 55 24.56 0.53 2.91
N LYS A 56 23.73 0.81 1.90
CA LYS A 56 23.88 1.92 0.97
C LYS A 56 22.52 2.55 0.64
N SER A 57 22.55 3.81 0.24
CA SER A 57 21.37 4.52 -0.31
C SER A 57 21.19 4.35 -1.82
N GLU A 58 21.95 3.43 -2.44
CA GLU A 58 21.91 3.17 -3.87
C GLU A 58 20.72 2.28 -4.22
N LEU A 59 19.82 2.75 -5.09
CA LEU A 59 18.68 1.97 -5.57
C LEU A 59 19.15 0.94 -6.60
N LEU A 60 18.68 -0.29 -6.47
CA LEU A 60 18.96 -1.36 -7.40
C LEU A 60 18.13 -1.23 -8.69
N PRO A 61 18.61 -1.73 -9.84
CA PRO A 61 17.84 -1.74 -11.10
C PRO A 61 16.48 -2.45 -11.00
N SER A 62 16.32 -3.37 -10.04
CA SER A 62 15.02 -4.00 -9.76
C SER A 62 13.92 -3.00 -9.40
N SER A 63 14.29 -1.78 -9.00
CA SER A 63 13.37 -0.74 -8.54
C SER A 63 12.81 0.13 -9.67
N THR A 64 13.29 -0.04 -10.91
CA THR A 64 12.95 0.83 -12.03
C THR A 64 11.45 0.91 -12.29
N ALA A 65 10.73 -0.22 -12.26
CA ALA A 65 9.28 -0.21 -12.51
C ALA A 65 8.51 0.64 -11.48
N SER A 66 8.83 0.50 -10.19
CA SER A 66 8.24 1.32 -9.13
C SER A 66 8.59 2.80 -9.28
N LEU A 67 9.85 3.11 -9.63
CA LEU A 67 10.28 4.49 -9.86
C LEU A 67 9.57 5.14 -11.04
N THR A 68 9.34 4.40 -12.12
CA THR A 68 8.57 4.89 -13.27
C THR A 68 7.14 5.25 -12.86
N ALA A 69 6.44 4.36 -12.16
CA ALA A 69 5.07 4.63 -11.70
C ALA A 69 5.00 5.83 -10.74
N ILE A 70 5.97 5.97 -9.82
CA ILE A 70 6.06 7.14 -8.93
C ILE A 70 6.28 8.42 -9.75
N THR A 71 7.16 8.37 -10.75
CA THR A 71 7.47 9.54 -11.59
C THR A 71 6.25 9.97 -12.40
N GLU A 72 5.58 9.04 -13.06
CA GLU A 72 4.33 9.28 -13.81
C GLU A 72 3.26 9.90 -12.90
N TYR A 73 3.09 9.38 -11.68
CA TYR A 73 2.17 9.96 -10.72
C TYR A 73 2.55 11.40 -10.34
N LEU A 74 3.82 11.67 -10.02
CA LEU A 74 4.27 13.02 -9.67
C LEU A 74 4.08 14.03 -10.82
N GLU A 75 4.30 13.60 -12.07
CA GLU A 75 4.07 14.41 -13.26
C GLU A 75 2.59 14.75 -13.49
N LEU A 76 1.69 13.82 -13.17
CA LEU A 76 0.23 14.05 -13.21
C LEU A 76 -0.24 14.99 -12.10
N HIS A 77 0.50 15.09 -11.00
CA HIS A 77 0.12 15.86 -9.81
C HIS A 77 1.15 16.94 -9.41
N PRO A 78 1.56 17.85 -10.31
CA PRO A 78 2.71 18.74 -10.11
C PRO A 78 2.51 19.82 -9.02
N LYS A 79 1.27 20.00 -8.54
CA LYS A 79 0.92 20.96 -7.47
C LYS A 79 0.89 20.32 -6.08
N GLN A 80 0.94 18.99 -6.00
CA GLN A 80 0.94 18.29 -4.72
C GLN A 80 2.32 18.34 -4.07
N GLN A 81 2.34 18.34 -2.74
CA GLN A 81 3.56 18.29 -1.94
C GLN A 81 3.57 17.00 -1.14
N PHE A 82 4.72 16.34 -1.12
CA PHE A 82 4.88 15.05 -0.47
C PHE A 82 6.00 15.11 0.56
N TYR A 83 5.82 14.35 1.64
CA TYR A 83 6.85 14.07 2.62
C TYR A 83 7.21 12.58 2.53
N VAL A 84 8.50 12.30 2.28
CA VAL A 84 8.99 10.93 2.06
C VAL A 84 9.67 10.42 3.33
N VAL A 85 9.22 9.28 3.84
CA VAL A 85 9.79 8.61 5.02
C VAL A 85 10.48 7.32 4.59
N GLY A 86 11.77 7.21 4.91
CA GLY A 86 12.55 5.98 4.72
C GLY A 86 12.65 5.19 6.02
N HIS A 87 12.63 3.87 5.92
CA HIS A 87 12.88 2.94 7.02
C HIS A 87 14.09 2.06 6.66
N THR A 88 14.96 1.76 7.63
CA THR A 88 15.97 0.71 7.50
C THR A 88 15.43 -0.59 8.11
N ASP A 89 16.03 -1.71 7.74
CA ASP A 89 15.81 -2.95 8.48
C ASP A 89 16.46 -2.89 9.88
N ASN A 90 16.36 -3.99 10.61
CA ASN A 90 16.87 -4.12 11.97
C ASN A 90 18.37 -4.48 12.04
N VAL A 91 19.11 -4.43 10.92
CA VAL A 91 20.56 -4.67 10.90
C VAL A 91 21.27 -3.36 11.20
N GLY A 92 21.56 -3.15 12.49
CA GLY A 92 22.47 -2.10 12.96
C GLY A 92 23.90 -2.64 13.14
N THR A 93 24.89 -1.79 12.89
CA THR A 93 26.29 -2.02 13.31
C THR A 93 26.57 -1.26 14.59
#